data_AF-A0A2V9QLR7-F1
#
_entry.id   AF-A0A2V9QLR7-F1
#
_cell.length_a   1.000
_cell.length_b   1.000
_cell.length_c   1.000
_cell.angle_alpha   90.00
_cell.angle_beta   90.00
_cell.angle_gamma   90.00
#
_symmetry.space_group_name_H-M   'P 1'
#
loop_
_entity.id
_entity.type
_entity.pdbx_description
1 polymer ?
#
loop_
_entity_poly.entity_id
_entity_poly.type
_entity_poly.pdbx_seq_one_letter_code
_entity_poly.pdbx_strand_id
1 'polypeptide(L)'
;LKNRKAFEIEQSGPEWLKPKVKSNKILRNTFNVFGKWHEHMWGKDYLKVLHTAREKMNSIEVDRLRVKPVVKITGEFWAQITEGDGNFHMFEFLEREGSQVIVEPIATWVAYLMYQAKAHAKAKWPVNQPYKNPEWYEFKKQFANYIGLRKKLWGIGVGQKMWNFFYHRTAKQLGGITHELVSQTDLADLAHPFYNQFARGGEGHLEVGKNVYYTIHKLCHMVLALKPFGCMPSSQSDGVQSAVINKFKDMIFLPIETSGEGEVNAHSRVQMALGEAKVKAKAEFEQCLKSTGKSMAEIREYIDEHPELKRPFYHVPHRDGVAGTAAQFVLHVSDRIDKDTRFWKKSRVRVNEAAPAMSGD
;
A
#
# COMPACT_ATOMS: atom_id res chain seq x y z
N LEU A 1 -0.32 9.36 -25.28
CA LEU A 1 0.44 10.21 -24.33
C LEU A 1 1.72 10.79 -24.93
N LYS A 2 2.56 10.00 -25.61
CA LYS A 2 3.88 10.45 -26.16
C LYS A 2 3.85 11.75 -26.97
N ASN A 3 2.79 11.98 -27.75
CA ASN A 3 2.69 13.14 -28.66
C ASN A 3 1.79 14.27 -28.11
N ARG A 4 1.42 14.25 -26.83
CA ARG A 4 0.52 15.27 -26.27
C ARG A 4 1.28 16.57 -25.99
N LYS A 5 0.66 17.71 -26.31
CA LYS A 5 1.15 19.03 -25.92
C LYS A 5 0.92 19.26 -24.42
N ALA A 6 1.93 19.75 -23.71
CA ALA A 6 1.80 20.08 -22.29
C ALA A 6 0.82 21.25 -22.11
N PHE A 7 0.08 21.27 -21.00
CA PHE A 7 -0.76 22.42 -20.65
C PHE A 7 0.08 23.69 -20.60
N GLU A 8 -0.36 24.69 -21.36
CA GLU A 8 0.12 26.06 -21.28
C GLU A 8 -1.10 26.98 -21.20
N ILE A 9 -1.18 27.75 -20.11
CA ILE A 9 -2.28 28.68 -19.86
C ILE A 9 -2.40 29.75 -20.96
N GLU A 10 -1.32 30.05 -21.66
CA GLU A 10 -1.32 30.98 -22.79
C GLU A 10 -2.11 30.43 -23.99
N GLN A 11 -2.15 29.10 -24.15
CA GLN A 11 -2.85 28.41 -25.23
C GLN A 11 -4.25 27.96 -24.82
N SER A 12 -4.42 27.53 -23.56
CA SER A 12 -5.65 26.88 -23.06
C SER A 12 -6.50 27.75 -22.13
N GLY A 13 -6.01 28.93 -21.71
CA GLY A 13 -6.71 29.83 -20.80
C GLY A 13 -7.78 30.68 -21.50
N PRO A 14 -8.75 31.26 -20.76
CA PRO A 14 -9.72 32.21 -21.30
C PRO A 14 -9.04 33.44 -21.92
N GLU A 15 -9.61 33.99 -23.01
CA GLU A 15 -9.01 35.13 -23.75
C GLU A 15 -8.70 36.34 -22.86
N TRP A 16 -9.53 36.60 -21.84
CA TRP A 16 -9.34 37.71 -20.89
C TRP A 16 -8.13 37.52 -19.94
N LEU A 17 -7.67 36.28 -19.75
CA LEU A 17 -6.58 35.92 -18.84
C LEU A 17 -5.21 35.91 -19.55
N LYS A 18 -5.19 35.59 -20.85
CA LYS A 18 -3.98 35.53 -21.69
C LYS A 18 -3.10 36.80 -21.62
N PRO A 19 -3.61 38.04 -21.75
CA PRO A 19 -2.76 39.24 -21.70
C PRO A 19 -2.16 39.49 -20.30
N LYS A 20 -2.90 39.20 -19.23
CA LYS A 20 -2.43 39.33 -17.82
C LYS A 20 -1.36 38.30 -17.46
N VAL A 21 -1.45 37.12 -18.07
CA VAL A 21 -0.48 36.04 -17.86
C VAL A 21 0.80 36.27 -18.66
N LYS A 22 0.71 36.82 -19.87
CA LYS A 22 1.89 37.20 -20.67
C LYS A 22 2.74 38.28 -19.98
N SER A 23 2.12 39.22 -19.27
CA SER A 23 2.84 40.30 -18.58
C SER A 23 3.42 39.90 -17.23
N ASN A 24 2.87 38.88 -16.54
CA ASN A 24 3.31 38.47 -15.20
C ASN A 24 3.84 37.03 -15.16
N LYS A 25 5.18 36.90 -15.11
CA LYS A 25 5.89 35.62 -15.06
C LYS A 25 5.50 34.73 -13.86
N ILE A 26 5.23 35.32 -12.69
CA ILE A 26 4.84 34.57 -11.48
C ILE A 26 3.45 34.00 -11.67
N LEU A 27 2.52 34.82 -12.15
CA LEU A 27 1.14 34.43 -12.41
C LEU A 27 1.09 33.32 -13.47
N ARG A 28 1.86 33.47 -14.55
CA ARG A 28 2.04 32.45 -15.58
C ARG A 28 2.50 31.11 -15.03
N ASN A 29 3.59 31.11 -14.28
CA ASN A 29 4.16 29.88 -13.76
C ASN A 29 3.18 29.21 -12.79
N THR A 30 2.49 29.99 -11.97
CA THR A 30 1.49 29.49 -11.02
C THR A 30 0.33 28.82 -11.74
N PHE A 31 -0.31 29.49 -12.70
CA PHE A 31 -1.41 28.91 -13.47
C PHE A 31 -0.98 27.73 -14.35
N ASN A 32 0.24 27.74 -14.89
CA ASN A 32 0.79 26.60 -15.62
C ASN A 32 0.97 25.38 -14.71
N VAL A 33 1.49 25.57 -13.50
CA VAL A 33 1.64 24.47 -12.53
C VAL A 33 0.27 23.91 -12.15
N PHE A 34 -0.68 24.78 -11.78
CA PHE A 34 -2.03 24.35 -11.44
C PHE A 34 -2.74 23.66 -12.61
N GLY A 35 -2.61 24.19 -13.82
CA GLY A 35 -3.21 23.61 -15.01
C GLY A 35 -2.60 22.27 -15.39
N LYS A 36 -1.28 22.13 -15.36
CA LYS A 36 -0.59 20.85 -15.58
C LYS A 36 -0.97 19.81 -14.53
N TRP A 37 -1.07 20.22 -13.27
CA TRP A 37 -1.51 19.37 -12.17
C TRP A 37 -2.97 18.94 -12.34
N HIS A 38 -3.88 19.89 -12.62
CA HIS A 38 -5.27 19.60 -12.87
C HIS A 38 -5.44 18.65 -14.06
N GLU A 39 -4.71 18.90 -15.15
CA GLU A 39 -4.75 18.04 -16.33
C GLU A 39 -4.19 16.64 -16.03
N HIS A 40 -3.14 16.48 -15.22
CA HIS A 40 -2.68 15.17 -14.78
C HIS A 40 -3.74 14.41 -13.98
N MET A 41 -4.48 15.11 -13.12
CA MET A 41 -5.42 14.49 -12.16
C MET A 41 -6.83 14.27 -12.71
N TRP A 42 -7.26 15.10 -13.67
CA TRP A 42 -8.62 15.11 -14.23
C TRP A 42 -8.66 15.23 -15.76
N GLY A 43 -7.51 15.33 -16.43
CA GLY A 43 -7.45 15.38 -17.89
C GLY A 43 -8.03 14.11 -18.51
N LYS A 44 -8.96 14.30 -19.44
CA LYS A 44 -9.67 13.20 -20.12
C LYS A 44 -8.70 12.19 -20.76
N ASP A 45 -7.59 12.67 -21.30
CA ASP A 45 -6.59 11.82 -21.94
C ASP A 45 -5.90 10.87 -20.96
N TYR A 46 -5.50 11.35 -19.78
CA TYR A 46 -4.89 10.49 -18.76
C TYR A 46 -5.89 9.48 -18.22
N LEU A 47 -7.09 9.94 -17.87
CA LEU A 47 -8.14 9.07 -17.36
C LEU A 47 -8.52 8.00 -18.39
N LYS A 48 -8.63 8.35 -19.67
CA LYS A 48 -8.90 7.40 -20.75
C LYS A 48 -7.79 6.35 -20.83
N VAL A 49 -6.52 6.75 -20.77
CA VAL A 49 -5.39 5.81 -20.83
C VAL A 49 -5.36 4.89 -19.60
N LEU A 50 -5.56 5.43 -18.39
CA LEU A 50 -5.64 4.64 -17.16
C LEU A 50 -6.79 3.64 -17.23
N HIS A 51 -7.96 4.06 -17.72
CA HIS A 51 -9.12 3.19 -17.91
C HIS A 51 -8.84 2.10 -18.97
N THR A 52 -8.24 2.45 -20.11
CA THR A 52 -7.86 1.46 -21.12
C THR A 52 -6.85 0.44 -20.58
N ALA A 53 -5.87 0.88 -19.80
CA ALA A 53 -4.92 -0.02 -19.15
C ALA A 53 -5.63 -0.94 -18.14
N ARG A 54 -6.52 -0.38 -17.32
CA ARG A 54 -7.35 -1.14 -16.37
C ARG A 54 -8.18 -2.20 -17.07
N GLU A 55 -8.93 -1.86 -18.12
CA GLU A 55 -9.76 -2.82 -18.85
C GLU A 55 -8.95 -3.95 -19.46
N LYS A 56 -7.79 -3.64 -20.06
CA LYS A 56 -6.87 -4.67 -20.60
C LYS A 56 -6.32 -5.60 -19.52
N MET A 57 -5.98 -5.06 -18.34
CA MET A 57 -5.55 -5.89 -17.22
C MET A 57 -6.73 -6.70 -16.68
N ASN A 58 -7.95 -6.15 -16.68
CA ASN A 58 -9.14 -6.77 -16.12
C ASN A 58 -9.71 -7.92 -16.95
N SER A 59 -9.24 -8.10 -18.18
CA SER A 59 -9.61 -9.22 -19.06
C SER A 59 -8.78 -10.48 -18.81
N ILE A 60 -7.74 -10.41 -17.98
CA ILE A 60 -6.89 -11.56 -17.64
C ILE A 60 -7.59 -12.37 -16.56
N GLU A 61 -7.94 -13.63 -16.82
CA GLU A 61 -8.53 -14.47 -15.77
C GLU A 61 -7.51 -14.85 -14.70
N VAL A 62 -7.93 -14.83 -13.43
CA VAL A 62 -7.08 -15.19 -12.29
C VAL A 62 -7.71 -16.29 -11.44
N ASP A 63 -6.93 -17.34 -11.17
CA ASP A 63 -7.28 -18.37 -10.19
C ASP A 63 -6.77 -17.95 -8.80
N ARG A 64 -7.70 -17.50 -7.95
CA ARG A 64 -7.43 -17.11 -6.57
C ARG A 64 -7.48 -18.28 -5.59
N LEU A 65 -7.88 -19.48 -6.01
CA LEU A 65 -7.85 -20.68 -5.15
C LEU A 65 -6.46 -21.29 -5.09
N ARG A 66 -5.55 -20.89 -5.99
CA ARG A 66 -4.15 -21.29 -5.91
C ARG A 66 -3.49 -20.70 -4.67
N VAL A 67 -3.19 -21.56 -3.71
CA VAL A 67 -2.52 -21.16 -2.46
C VAL A 67 -1.09 -20.72 -2.78
N LYS A 68 -0.83 -19.44 -2.54
CA LYS A 68 0.50 -18.82 -2.61
C LYS A 68 0.78 -18.11 -1.29
N PRO A 69 1.95 -18.29 -0.66
CA PRO A 69 2.34 -17.43 0.45
C PRO A 69 2.53 -16.00 -0.05
N VAL A 70 1.87 -15.07 0.61
CA VAL A 70 2.08 -13.63 0.44
C VAL A 70 3.42 -13.22 1.06
N VAL A 71 4.32 -12.68 0.24
CA VAL A 71 5.64 -12.18 0.64
C VAL A 71 5.68 -10.67 0.45
N LYS A 72 5.91 -9.93 1.53
CA LYS A 72 6.05 -8.47 1.51
C LYS A 72 7.52 -8.10 1.36
N ILE A 73 7.84 -7.26 0.38
CA ILE A 73 9.19 -6.75 0.18
C ILE A 73 9.36 -5.43 0.94
N THR A 74 10.46 -5.31 1.66
CA THR A 74 10.92 -4.08 2.33
C THR A 74 12.43 -3.93 2.14
N GLY A 75 13.05 -2.96 2.82
CA GLY A 75 14.48 -2.70 2.73
C GLY A 75 14.78 -1.38 2.03
N GLU A 76 15.80 -1.35 1.18
CA GLU A 76 16.25 -0.11 0.53
C GLU A 76 15.26 0.34 -0.56
N PHE A 77 15.10 1.65 -0.78
CA PHE A 77 14.01 2.19 -1.61
C PHE A 77 14.09 1.76 -3.07
N TRP A 78 15.29 1.59 -3.62
CA TRP A 78 15.48 1.15 -5.00
C TRP A 78 15.36 -0.37 -5.10
N ALA A 79 16.11 -1.11 -4.28
CA ALA A 79 16.10 -2.58 -4.33
C ALA A 79 14.74 -3.21 -4.05
N GLN A 80 13.90 -2.56 -3.23
CA GLN A 80 12.55 -3.08 -2.94
C GLN A 80 11.53 -2.80 -4.05
N ILE A 81 11.78 -1.86 -4.97
CA ILE A 81 10.82 -1.47 -6.03
C ILE A 81 11.25 -1.85 -7.45
N THR A 82 12.55 -2.08 -7.67
CA THR A 82 13.10 -2.39 -8.98
C THR A 82 13.63 -3.82 -9.04
N GLU A 83 13.27 -4.52 -10.10
CA GLU A 83 13.81 -5.85 -10.41
C GLU A 83 15.08 -5.75 -11.28
N GLY A 84 16.11 -6.52 -10.95
CA GLY A 84 17.33 -6.65 -11.75
C GLY A 84 18.50 -7.27 -10.98
N ASP A 85 19.72 -7.17 -11.53
CA ASP A 85 20.92 -7.72 -10.89
C ASP A 85 21.15 -7.18 -9.47
N GLY A 86 20.84 -5.90 -9.24
CA GLY A 86 21.01 -5.25 -7.94
C GLY A 86 20.15 -5.83 -6.83
N ASN A 87 19.09 -6.58 -7.16
CA ASN A 87 18.25 -7.28 -6.20
C ASN A 87 18.26 -8.82 -6.39
N PHE A 88 19.17 -9.36 -7.22
CA PHE A 88 19.24 -10.79 -7.58
C PHE A 88 17.98 -11.36 -8.25
N HIS A 89 17.28 -10.55 -9.05
CA HIS A 89 16.04 -10.96 -9.70
C HIS A 89 15.06 -11.63 -8.71
N MET A 90 14.97 -11.05 -7.50
CA MET A 90 14.31 -11.71 -6.39
C MET A 90 12.80 -11.80 -6.59
N PHE A 91 12.15 -10.83 -7.25
CA PHE A 91 10.70 -10.87 -7.42
C PHE A 91 10.32 -11.99 -8.38
N GLU A 92 11.04 -12.12 -9.49
CA GLU A 92 10.86 -13.20 -10.45
C GLU A 92 11.16 -14.55 -9.80
N PHE A 93 12.26 -14.65 -9.04
CA PHE A 93 12.62 -15.85 -8.30
C PHE A 93 11.52 -16.29 -7.35
N LEU A 94 11.03 -15.39 -6.51
CA LEU A 94 9.96 -15.64 -5.54
C LEU A 94 8.64 -16.07 -6.22
N GLU A 95 8.25 -15.41 -7.32
CA GLU A 95 7.05 -15.78 -8.07
C GLU A 95 7.20 -17.15 -8.74
N ARG A 96 8.38 -17.46 -9.28
CA ARG A 96 8.71 -18.77 -9.85
C ARG A 96 8.66 -19.88 -8.80
N GLU A 97 9.12 -19.57 -7.59
CA GLU A 97 8.99 -20.45 -6.42
C GLU A 97 7.54 -20.57 -5.91
N GLY A 98 6.56 -19.90 -6.54
CA GLY A 98 5.14 -20.05 -6.23
C GLY A 98 4.65 -19.19 -5.08
N SER A 99 5.33 -18.08 -4.78
CA SER A 99 4.83 -17.07 -3.85
C SER A 99 3.99 -16.00 -4.58
N GLN A 100 3.40 -15.10 -3.80
CA GLN A 100 2.81 -13.85 -4.29
C GLN A 100 3.59 -12.69 -3.69
N VAL A 101 4.31 -11.95 -4.52
CA VAL A 101 5.17 -10.84 -4.12
C VAL A 101 4.36 -9.56 -4.08
N ILE A 102 4.42 -8.86 -2.95
CA ILE A 102 3.81 -7.53 -2.78
C ILE A 102 4.90 -6.51 -2.50
N VAL A 103 5.07 -5.60 -3.45
CA VAL A 103 6.01 -4.49 -3.41
C VAL A 103 5.32 -3.22 -2.92
N GLU A 104 6.02 -2.43 -2.11
CA GLU A 104 5.54 -1.13 -1.67
C GLU A 104 5.66 -0.08 -2.79
N PRO A 105 4.68 0.84 -2.91
CA PRO A 105 4.80 1.94 -3.84
C PRO A 105 5.86 2.94 -3.38
N ILE A 106 6.54 3.58 -4.34
CA ILE A 106 7.43 4.73 -4.06
C ILE A 106 6.73 5.84 -3.25
N ALA A 107 5.39 5.89 -3.29
CA ALA A 107 4.60 6.82 -2.52
C ALA A 107 4.71 6.63 -1.00
N THR A 108 4.99 5.42 -0.52
CA THR A 108 5.28 5.16 0.90
C THR A 108 6.56 5.87 1.31
N TRP A 109 7.60 5.84 0.47
CA TRP A 109 8.85 6.56 0.71
C TRP A 109 8.66 8.08 0.75
N VAL A 110 7.90 8.64 -0.17
CA VAL A 110 7.59 10.09 -0.16
C VAL A 110 6.81 10.47 1.10
N ALA A 111 5.82 9.67 1.51
CA ALA A 111 5.06 9.90 2.74
C ALA A 111 5.98 9.91 3.97
N TYR A 112 6.94 9.00 4.01
CA TYR A 112 7.97 8.94 5.05
C TYR A 112 8.87 10.17 5.09
N LEU A 113 9.37 10.65 3.94
CA LEU A 113 10.18 11.87 3.89
C LEU A 113 9.41 13.08 4.44
N MET A 114 8.11 13.19 4.11
CA MET A 114 7.26 14.25 4.66
C MET A 114 7.04 14.08 6.17
N TYR A 115 6.87 12.84 6.65
CA TYR A 115 6.78 12.53 8.06
C TYR A 115 8.05 12.92 8.82
N GLN A 116 9.22 12.50 8.34
CA GLN A 116 10.51 12.88 8.93
C GLN A 116 10.71 14.39 8.92
N ALA A 117 10.37 15.09 7.83
CA ALA A 117 10.46 16.54 7.76
C ALA A 117 9.60 17.21 8.84
N LYS A 118 8.40 16.69 9.09
CA LYS A 118 7.49 17.15 10.16
C LYS A 118 8.03 16.84 11.55
N ALA A 119 8.50 15.61 11.78
CA ALA A 119 9.06 15.17 13.05
C ALA A 119 10.33 15.97 13.41
N HIS A 120 11.24 16.15 12.46
CA HIS A 120 12.43 16.99 12.64
C HIS A 120 12.08 18.47 12.80
N ALA A 121 11.06 18.99 12.11
CA ALA A 121 10.63 20.36 12.30
C ALA A 121 10.17 20.62 13.75
N LYS A 122 9.50 19.66 14.38
CA LYS A 122 9.13 19.72 15.80
C LYS A 122 10.34 19.55 16.71
N ALA A 123 11.11 18.49 16.53
CA ALA A 123 12.23 18.14 17.41
C ALA A 123 13.33 19.21 17.42
N LYS A 124 13.59 19.85 16.27
CA LYS A 124 14.59 20.91 16.14
C LYS A 124 14.02 22.31 16.38
N TRP A 125 12.72 22.46 16.65
CA TRP A 125 12.11 23.77 16.86
C TRP A 125 12.73 24.56 18.01
N PRO A 126 13.01 23.96 19.18
CA PRO A 126 13.63 24.69 20.30
C PRO A 126 14.98 25.34 19.94
N VAL A 127 15.71 24.74 18.99
CA VAL A 127 17.01 25.24 18.52
C VAL A 127 16.87 26.28 17.39
N ASN A 128 15.89 26.10 16.51
CA ASN A 128 15.69 26.91 15.30
C ASN A 128 14.70 28.07 15.46
N GLN A 129 14.13 28.26 16.65
CA GLN A 129 13.16 29.32 16.89
C GLN A 129 13.79 30.71 16.70
N PRO A 130 13.09 31.65 16.04
CA PRO A 130 13.60 33.01 15.80
C PRO A 130 13.98 33.77 17.08
N TYR A 131 13.16 33.64 18.14
CA TYR A 131 13.45 34.22 19.45
C TYR A 131 13.86 33.11 20.41
N LYS A 132 15.13 33.05 20.79
CA LYS A 132 15.65 32.09 21.78
C LYS A 132 15.28 32.55 23.19
N ASN A 133 14.73 31.64 24.00
CA ASN A 133 14.37 31.86 25.41
C ASN A 133 13.62 33.19 25.67
N PRO A 134 12.45 33.43 25.03
CA PRO A 134 11.64 34.59 25.38
C PRO A 134 11.13 34.47 26.82
N GLU A 135 11.22 35.56 27.58
CA GLU A 135 10.68 35.61 28.94
C GLU A 135 9.16 35.39 28.92
N TRP A 136 8.59 34.96 30.05
CA TRP A 136 7.17 34.58 30.13
C TRP A 136 6.21 35.73 29.72
N TYR A 137 6.61 36.98 29.96
CA TYR A 137 5.85 38.20 29.65
C TYR A 137 6.02 38.69 28.20
N GLU A 138 6.96 38.12 27.42
CA GLU A 138 7.22 38.51 26.04
C GLU A 138 6.26 37.84 25.05
N PHE A 139 4.95 38.04 25.27
CA PHE A 139 3.87 37.39 24.54
C PHE A 139 4.00 37.52 23.01
N LYS A 140 4.45 38.67 22.49
CA LYS A 140 4.66 38.87 21.06
C LYS A 140 5.72 37.93 20.48
N LYS A 141 6.83 37.72 21.20
CA LYS A 141 7.94 36.84 20.77
C LYS A 141 7.54 35.37 20.87
N GLN A 142 6.85 34.99 21.95
CA GLN A 142 6.30 33.64 22.10
C GLN A 142 5.26 33.31 21.01
N PHE A 143 4.36 34.26 20.72
CA PHE A 143 3.35 34.11 19.68
C PHE A 143 3.97 34.01 18.28
N ALA A 144 5.00 34.81 17.99
CA ALA A 144 5.74 34.71 16.74
C ALA A 144 6.41 33.34 16.57
N ASN A 145 7.03 32.80 17.63
CA ASN A 145 7.59 31.44 17.62
C ASN A 145 6.48 30.38 17.38
N TYR A 146 5.35 30.49 18.09
CA TYR A 146 4.23 29.57 17.93
C TYR A 146 3.66 29.57 16.50
N ILE A 147 3.42 30.76 15.92
CA ILE A 147 2.96 30.90 14.53
C ILE A 147 3.99 30.34 13.56
N GLY A 148 5.28 30.61 13.76
CA GLY A 148 6.36 30.12 12.91
C GLY A 148 6.36 28.60 12.79
N LEU A 149 6.27 27.89 13.93
CA LEU A 149 6.16 26.44 13.95
C LEU A 149 4.88 25.96 13.28
N ARG A 150 3.73 26.55 13.66
CA ARG A 150 2.42 26.17 13.11
C ARG A 150 2.37 26.34 11.60
N LYS A 151 2.92 27.43 11.04
CA LYS A 151 2.98 27.68 9.60
C LYS A 151 3.78 26.58 8.89
N LYS A 152 4.94 26.20 9.43
CA LYS A 152 5.78 25.12 8.86
C LYS A 152 5.07 23.76 8.92
N LEU A 153 4.49 23.42 10.07
CA LEU A 153 3.75 22.16 10.25
C LEU A 153 2.50 22.10 9.38
N TRP A 154 1.81 23.22 9.21
CA TRP A 154 0.62 23.30 8.38
C TRP A 154 0.97 23.11 6.90
N GLY A 155 2.03 23.76 6.40
CA GLY A 155 2.50 23.56 5.02
C GLY A 155 2.82 22.09 4.72
N ILE A 156 3.58 21.43 5.61
CA ILE A 156 3.89 20.00 5.46
C ILE A 156 2.62 19.15 5.57
N GLY A 157 1.73 19.46 6.51
CA GLY A 157 0.48 18.73 6.72
C GLY A 157 -0.50 18.82 5.55
N VAL A 158 -0.61 19.99 4.91
CA VAL A 158 -1.38 20.17 3.66
C VAL A 158 -0.75 19.32 2.55
N GLY A 159 0.57 19.37 2.41
CA GLY A 159 1.28 18.53 1.46
C GLY A 159 1.01 17.03 1.67
N GLN A 160 1.06 16.55 2.92
CA GLN A 160 0.78 15.14 3.24
C GLN A 160 -0.64 14.73 2.84
N LYS A 161 -1.64 15.57 3.15
CA LYS A 161 -3.04 15.32 2.77
C LYS A 161 -3.21 15.29 1.25
N MET A 162 -2.59 16.24 0.55
CA MET A 162 -2.61 16.29 -0.91
C MET A 162 -1.95 15.05 -1.53
N TRP A 163 -0.79 14.64 -1.01
CA TRP A 163 -0.08 13.44 -1.45
C TRP A 163 -0.93 12.18 -1.31
N ASN A 164 -1.50 11.97 -0.12
CA ASN A 164 -2.41 10.85 0.14
C ASN A 164 -3.61 10.89 -0.81
N PHE A 165 -4.22 12.06 -1.01
CA PHE A 165 -5.34 12.19 -1.93
C PHE A 165 -4.96 11.83 -3.37
N PHE A 166 -3.80 12.29 -3.87
CA PHE A 166 -3.35 12.00 -5.24
C PHE A 166 -3.02 10.54 -5.46
N TYR A 167 -2.35 9.93 -4.50
CA TYR A 167 -2.00 8.53 -4.55
C TYR A 167 -3.27 7.66 -4.61
N HIS A 168 -4.15 7.77 -3.61
CA HIS A 168 -5.34 6.91 -3.53
C HIS A 168 -6.30 7.16 -4.68
N ARG A 169 -6.38 8.40 -5.19
CA ARG A 169 -7.17 8.71 -6.39
C ARG A 169 -6.62 7.98 -7.61
N THR A 170 -5.32 8.06 -7.86
CA THR A 170 -4.68 7.41 -9.01
C THR A 170 -4.81 5.89 -8.90
N ALA A 171 -4.56 5.33 -7.71
CA ALA A 171 -4.77 3.92 -7.39
C ALA A 171 -6.19 3.46 -7.70
N LYS A 172 -7.21 4.22 -7.24
CA LYS A 172 -8.62 3.92 -7.50
C LYS A 172 -8.97 3.94 -8.98
N GLN A 173 -8.44 4.89 -9.75
CA GLN A 173 -8.65 4.95 -11.21
C GLN A 173 -8.01 3.76 -11.93
N LEU A 174 -6.89 3.24 -11.42
CA LEU A 174 -6.26 2.02 -11.92
C LEU A 174 -6.96 0.75 -11.43
N GLY A 175 -8.03 0.86 -10.63
CA GLY A 175 -8.84 -0.27 -10.16
C GLY A 175 -8.61 -0.70 -8.71
N GLY A 176 -7.82 0.06 -7.94
CA GLY A 176 -7.71 -0.11 -6.49
C GLY A 176 -6.92 -1.35 -6.03
N ILE A 177 -6.07 -1.90 -6.89
CA ILE A 177 -5.24 -3.08 -6.59
C ILE A 177 -3.95 -2.74 -5.84
N THR A 178 -3.54 -1.47 -5.84
CA THR A 178 -2.29 -1.06 -5.20
C THR A 178 -2.48 -0.97 -3.69
N HIS A 179 -1.42 -1.21 -2.94
CA HIS A 179 -1.40 -1.09 -1.49
C HIS A 179 -1.84 0.31 -1.02
N GLU A 180 -2.66 0.39 0.03
CA GLU A 180 -2.98 1.68 0.63
C GLU A 180 -1.77 2.24 1.39
N LEU A 181 -1.64 3.57 1.42
CA LEU A 181 -0.53 4.17 2.15
C LEU A 181 -0.76 4.03 3.65
N VAL A 182 0.10 3.26 4.30
CA VAL A 182 0.09 3.10 5.75
C VAL A 182 0.45 4.42 6.42
N SER A 183 -0.24 4.70 7.52
CA SER A 183 0.03 5.85 8.37
C SER A 183 1.48 5.82 8.88
N GLN A 184 2.23 6.87 8.57
CA GLN A 184 3.64 6.97 8.95
C GLN A 184 3.82 7.20 10.45
N THR A 185 2.82 7.76 11.14
CA THR A 185 2.83 7.86 12.60
C THR A 185 2.76 6.49 13.23
N ASP A 186 1.86 5.64 12.72
CA ASP A 186 1.58 4.33 13.30
C ASP A 186 2.80 3.41 13.09
N LEU A 187 3.44 3.48 11.92
CA LEU A 187 4.71 2.80 11.67
C LEU A 187 5.83 3.27 12.62
N ALA A 188 5.91 4.58 12.89
CA ALA A 188 6.89 5.12 13.83
C ALA A 188 6.63 4.68 15.27
N ASP A 189 5.37 4.65 15.69
CA ASP A 189 4.96 4.22 17.03
C ASP A 189 5.21 2.72 17.24
N LEU A 190 4.94 1.89 16.23
CA LEU A 190 5.24 0.45 16.26
C LEU A 190 6.75 0.17 16.29
N ALA A 191 7.55 0.98 15.61
CA ALA A 191 9.00 0.84 15.59
C ALA A 191 9.68 1.39 16.85
N HIS A 192 9.08 2.40 17.51
CA HIS A 192 9.71 3.16 18.60
C HIS A 192 10.30 2.32 19.74
N PRO A 193 9.68 1.21 20.19
CA PRO A 193 10.24 0.36 21.25
C PRO A 193 11.55 -0.33 20.86
N PHE A 194 11.81 -0.49 19.55
CA PHE A 194 12.94 -1.25 19.03
C PHE A 194 13.97 -0.37 18.32
N TYR A 195 13.52 0.71 17.69
CA TYR A 195 14.35 1.54 16.83
C TYR A 195 13.95 3.02 16.96
N ASN A 196 14.93 3.88 17.20
CA ASN A 196 14.67 5.30 17.33
C ASN A 196 14.34 5.91 15.96
N GLN A 197 13.20 6.57 15.85
CA GLN A 197 12.75 7.21 14.61
C GLN A 197 13.71 8.27 14.04
N PHE A 198 14.63 8.81 14.86
CA PHE A 198 15.62 9.79 14.44
C PHE A 198 17.00 9.18 14.12
N ALA A 199 17.17 7.87 14.27
CA ALA A 199 18.34 7.18 13.74
C ALA A 199 18.32 7.26 12.21
N ARG A 200 19.38 7.83 11.63
CA ARG A 200 19.41 8.26 10.22
C ARG A 200 19.94 7.18 9.30
N GLY A 201 19.41 7.20 8.08
CA GLY A 201 19.92 6.47 6.92
C GLY A 201 19.02 5.33 6.47
N GLY A 202 19.00 5.09 5.16
CA GLY A 202 18.09 4.13 4.52
C GLY A 202 16.62 4.38 4.88
N GLU A 203 15.85 3.29 5.00
CA GLU A 203 14.46 3.31 5.48
C GLU A 203 14.33 3.54 6.98
N GLY A 204 15.42 3.44 7.75
CA GLY A 204 15.45 3.69 9.19
C GLY A 204 14.38 2.90 9.95
N HIS A 205 13.55 3.58 10.72
CA HIS A 205 12.49 2.94 11.51
C HIS A 205 11.36 2.33 10.68
N LEU A 206 11.23 2.67 9.39
CA LEU A 206 10.17 2.11 8.55
C LEU A 206 10.29 0.61 8.38
N GLU A 207 11.51 0.10 8.24
CA GLU A 207 11.71 -1.33 7.99
C GLU A 207 11.18 -2.16 9.16
N VAL A 208 11.55 -1.74 10.38
CA VAL A 208 11.09 -2.34 11.63
C VAL A 208 9.59 -2.15 11.79
N GLY A 209 9.09 -0.92 11.58
CA GLY A 209 7.67 -0.60 11.71
C GLY A 209 6.80 -1.38 10.73
N LYS A 210 7.20 -1.49 9.46
CA LYS A 210 6.50 -2.26 8.41
C LYS A 210 6.48 -3.73 8.75
N ASN A 211 7.61 -4.31 9.17
CA ASN A 211 7.68 -5.72 9.52
C ASN A 211 6.72 -6.08 10.67
N VAL A 212 6.72 -5.26 11.74
CA VAL A 212 5.76 -5.40 12.84
C VAL A 212 4.33 -5.21 12.34
N TYR A 213 4.06 -4.14 11.58
CA TYR A 213 2.74 -3.82 11.06
C TYR A 213 2.16 -4.96 10.21
N TYR A 214 2.91 -5.50 9.26
CA TYR A 214 2.45 -6.60 8.41
C TYR A 214 2.19 -7.88 9.20
N THR A 215 2.95 -8.11 10.27
CA THR A 215 2.78 -9.29 11.12
C THR A 215 1.53 -9.16 11.99
N ILE A 216 1.35 -8.04 12.71
CA ILE A 216 0.20 -7.85 13.61
C ILE A 216 -1.12 -7.78 12.86
N HIS A 217 -1.14 -7.21 11.66
CA HIS A 217 -2.33 -7.09 10.82
C HIS A 217 -2.52 -8.28 9.87
N LYS A 218 -1.68 -9.32 9.96
CA LYS A 218 -1.73 -10.50 9.08
C LYS A 218 -1.83 -10.13 7.61
N LEU A 219 -0.91 -9.27 7.14
CA LEU A 219 -0.87 -8.82 5.75
C LEU A 219 0.08 -9.66 4.87
N CYS A 220 0.86 -10.56 5.48
CA CYS A 220 1.75 -11.48 4.78
C CYS A 220 2.11 -12.69 5.64
N HIS A 221 2.70 -13.71 5.00
CA HIS A 221 3.30 -14.85 5.70
C HIS A 221 4.78 -14.65 5.96
N MET A 222 5.43 -13.82 5.14
CA MET A 222 6.86 -13.55 5.20
C MET A 222 7.16 -12.12 4.76
N VAL A 223 8.13 -11.51 5.44
CA VAL A 223 8.71 -10.22 5.07
C VAL A 223 10.16 -10.45 4.63
N LEU A 224 10.49 -10.00 3.42
CA LEU A 224 11.84 -10.08 2.85
C LEU A 224 12.40 -8.66 2.74
N ALA A 225 13.52 -8.40 3.41
CA ALA A 225 14.20 -7.11 3.33
C ALA A 225 15.37 -7.19 2.34
N LEU A 226 15.27 -6.45 1.23
CA LEU A 226 16.31 -6.39 0.20
C LEU A 226 17.15 -5.12 0.35
N LYS A 227 18.48 -5.29 0.47
CA LYS A 227 19.39 -4.17 0.71
C LYS A 227 20.65 -4.29 -0.17
N PRO A 228 20.91 -3.34 -1.08
CA PRO A 228 22.00 -3.43 -2.03
C PRO A 228 23.33 -2.94 -1.50
N PHE A 229 23.35 -2.29 -0.34
CA PHE A 229 24.57 -1.82 0.29
C PHE A 229 24.53 -2.18 1.77
N GLY A 230 25.59 -2.82 2.26
CA GLY A 230 25.86 -3.07 3.68
C GLY A 230 26.20 -1.77 4.44
N CYS A 231 25.37 -0.73 4.30
CA CYS A 231 25.55 0.52 5.03
C CYS A 231 25.12 0.37 6.49
N MET A 232 25.83 1.04 7.40
CA MET A 232 25.60 1.00 8.85
C MET A 232 24.13 1.17 9.31
N PRO A 233 23.29 2.04 8.71
CA PRO A 233 21.88 2.17 9.11
C PRO A 233 21.05 0.90 8.85
N SER A 234 21.36 0.18 7.76
CA SER A 234 20.69 -1.08 7.40
C SER A 234 21.07 -2.21 8.36
N SER A 235 22.35 -2.32 8.70
CA SER A 235 22.79 -3.35 9.65
C SER A 235 22.27 -3.07 11.07
N GLN A 236 22.05 -1.80 11.42
CA GLN A 236 21.38 -1.43 12.68
C GLN A 236 19.92 -1.85 12.69
N SER A 237 19.17 -1.64 11.60
CA SER A 237 17.77 -2.11 11.53
C SER A 237 17.70 -3.63 11.57
N ASP A 238 18.59 -4.35 10.87
CA ASP A 238 18.65 -5.81 10.91
C ASP A 238 19.02 -6.36 12.30
N GLY A 239 19.98 -5.72 12.98
CA GLY A 239 20.38 -6.11 14.33
C GLY A 239 19.22 -6.10 15.33
N VAL A 240 18.32 -5.11 15.25
CA VAL A 240 17.16 -5.03 16.15
C VAL A 240 16.05 -6.03 15.80
N GLN A 241 16.04 -6.60 14.60
CA GLN A 241 15.01 -7.58 14.20
C GLN A 241 15.08 -8.85 15.05
N SER A 242 16.24 -9.19 15.62
CA SER A 242 16.36 -10.27 16.60
C SER A 242 15.43 -10.06 17.82
N ALA A 243 15.33 -8.83 18.33
CA ALA A 243 14.42 -8.48 19.42
C ALA A 243 12.96 -8.47 18.96
N VAL A 244 12.71 -8.02 17.73
CA VAL A 244 11.37 -8.00 17.12
C VAL A 244 10.83 -9.42 16.95
N ILE A 245 11.58 -10.31 16.30
CA ILE A 245 11.23 -11.72 16.09
C ILE A 245 11.03 -12.43 17.43
N ASN A 246 11.83 -12.07 18.45
CA ASN A 246 11.64 -12.61 19.79
C ASN A 246 10.30 -12.21 20.43
N LYS A 247 9.78 -11.03 20.12
CA LYS A 247 8.46 -10.59 20.58
C LYS A 247 7.33 -11.17 19.72
N PHE A 248 7.53 -11.26 18.41
CA PHE A 248 6.55 -11.72 17.43
C PHE A 248 6.98 -13.06 16.85
N LYS A 249 6.75 -14.14 17.61
CA LYS A 249 7.26 -15.50 17.29
C LYS A 249 6.70 -16.10 15.99
N ASP A 250 5.59 -15.57 15.50
CA ASP A 250 4.95 -15.97 14.24
C ASP A 250 5.53 -15.28 13.01
N MET A 251 6.41 -14.30 13.20
CA MET A 251 7.06 -13.53 12.14
C MET A 251 8.09 -14.38 11.39
N ILE A 252 8.02 -14.36 10.05
CA ILE A 252 9.10 -14.84 9.19
C ILE A 252 9.73 -13.61 8.55
N PHE A 253 10.91 -13.24 9.02
CA PHE A 253 11.67 -12.10 8.49
C PHE A 253 13.02 -12.58 7.98
N LEU A 254 13.38 -12.20 6.76
CA LEU A 254 14.65 -12.52 6.15
C LEU A 254 15.31 -11.27 5.55
N PRO A 255 16.47 -10.85 6.05
CA PRO A 255 17.28 -9.82 5.40
C PRO A 255 18.25 -10.43 4.38
N ILE A 256 18.32 -9.82 3.20
CA ILE A 256 19.25 -10.14 2.12
C ILE A 256 20.07 -8.89 1.79
N GLU A 257 21.38 -9.02 1.89
CA GLU A 257 22.33 -7.96 1.55
C GLU A 257 23.01 -8.29 0.22
N THR A 258 22.58 -7.68 -0.88
CA THR A 258 23.04 -8.09 -2.22
C THR A 258 24.47 -7.66 -2.55
N SER A 259 25.05 -6.71 -1.80
CA SER A 259 26.49 -6.40 -1.92
C SER A 259 27.39 -7.37 -1.12
N GLY A 260 26.87 -7.94 -0.03
CA GLY A 260 27.66 -8.73 0.92
C GLY A 260 27.51 -10.24 0.74
N GLU A 261 26.46 -10.66 0.04
CA GLU A 261 26.08 -12.05 -0.15
C GLU A 261 26.16 -12.46 -1.63
N GLY A 262 26.56 -13.70 -1.91
CA GLY A 262 26.48 -14.25 -3.27
C GLY A 262 25.05 -14.62 -3.64
N GLU A 263 24.64 -14.36 -4.89
CA GLU A 263 23.29 -14.64 -5.41
C GLU A 263 22.78 -16.05 -5.06
N VAL A 264 23.60 -17.08 -5.30
CA VAL A 264 23.23 -18.48 -5.03
C VAL A 264 22.93 -18.71 -3.54
N ASN A 265 23.69 -18.08 -2.64
CA ASN A 265 23.48 -18.19 -1.20
C ASN A 265 22.19 -17.47 -0.77
N ALA A 266 21.95 -16.29 -1.35
CA ALA A 266 20.73 -15.52 -1.10
C ALA A 266 19.48 -16.30 -1.54
N HIS A 267 19.46 -16.84 -2.77
CA HIS A 267 18.35 -17.66 -3.27
C HIS A 267 18.11 -18.90 -2.40
N SER A 268 19.17 -19.57 -1.94
CA SER A 268 19.06 -20.75 -1.08
C SER A 268 18.42 -20.42 0.27
N ARG A 269 18.84 -19.32 0.92
CA ARG A 269 18.23 -18.85 2.18
C ARG A 269 16.77 -18.45 2.00
N VAL A 270 16.46 -17.78 0.88
CA VAL A 270 15.10 -17.38 0.54
C VAL A 270 14.22 -18.60 0.34
N GLN A 271 14.68 -19.62 -0.39
CA GLN A 271 13.93 -20.88 -0.56
C GLN A 271 13.61 -21.54 0.78
N MET A 272 14.57 -21.58 1.70
CA MET A 272 14.36 -22.16 3.02
C MET A 272 13.27 -21.42 3.80
N ALA A 273 13.37 -20.09 3.92
CA ALA A 273 12.37 -19.27 4.62
C ALA A 273 11.00 -19.31 3.92
N LEU A 274 10.99 -19.35 2.59
CA LEU A 274 9.77 -19.46 1.80
C LEU A 274 9.09 -20.83 2.01
N GLY A 275 9.86 -21.89 2.26
CA GLY A 275 9.32 -23.20 2.64
C GLY A 275 8.42 -23.12 3.88
N GLU A 276 8.88 -22.43 4.93
CA GLU A 276 8.08 -22.18 6.14
C GLU A 276 6.83 -21.34 5.84
N ALA A 277 6.96 -20.31 5.01
CA ALA A 277 5.84 -19.47 4.60
C ALA A 277 4.78 -20.25 3.79
N LYS A 278 5.20 -21.16 2.90
CA LYS A 278 4.32 -22.05 2.13
C LYS A 278 3.51 -22.97 3.06
N VAL A 279 4.15 -23.53 4.09
CA VAL A 279 3.47 -24.36 5.10
C VAL A 279 2.42 -23.54 5.86
N LYS A 280 2.76 -22.32 6.30
CA LYS A 280 1.80 -21.42 6.96
C LYS A 280 0.61 -21.09 6.06
N ALA A 281 0.85 -20.73 4.81
CA ALA A 281 -0.20 -20.38 3.86
C ALA A 281 -1.14 -21.56 3.56
N LYS A 282 -0.60 -22.78 3.44
CA LYS A 282 -1.40 -23.99 3.24
C LYS A 282 -2.25 -24.31 4.46
N ALA A 283 -1.67 -24.26 5.67
CA ALA A 283 -2.39 -24.51 6.90
C ALA A 283 -3.52 -23.48 7.13
N GLU A 284 -3.25 -22.19 6.89
CA GLU A 284 -4.24 -21.12 6.97
C GLU A 284 -5.40 -21.36 5.99
N PHE A 285 -5.09 -21.69 4.73
CA PHE A 285 -6.10 -21.99 3.72
C PHE A 285 -6.99 -23.19 4.10
N GLU A 286 -6.39 -24.29 4.55
CA GLU A 286 -7.12 -25.48 4.98
C GLU A 286 -8.03 -25.20 6.18
N GLN A 287 -7.55 -24.42 7.15
CA GLN A 287 -8.34 -23.99 8.30
C GLN A 287 -9.53 -23.13 7.88
N CYS A 288 -9.30 -22.15 6.99
CA CYS A 288 -10.34 -21.28 6.46
C CYS A 288 -11.39 -22.10 5.69
N LEU A 289 -10.97 -22.98 4.78
CA LEU A 289 -11.86 -23.86 4.04
C LEU A 289 -12.72 -24.72 4.98
N LYS A 290 -12.10 -25.39 5.97
CA LYS A 290 -12.83 -26.20 6.97
C LYS A 290 -13.86 -25.37 7.73
N SER A 291 -13.54 -24.13 8.09
CA SER A 291 -14.46 -23.24 8.81
C SER A 291 -15.72 -22.86 8.01
N THR A 292 -15.66 -22.92 6.67
CA THR A 292 -16.82 -22.64 5.81
C THR A 292 -17.85 -23.76 5.80
N GLY A 293 -17.45 -25.00 6.15
CA GLY A 293 -18.26 -26.20 6.00
C GLY A 293 -18.51 -26.63 4.55
N LYS A 294 -17.89 -25.96 3.56
CA LYS A 294 -18.07 -26.22 2.13
C LYS A 294 -16.88 -27.00 1.56
N SER A 295 -17.15 -27.79 0.52
CA SER A 295 -16.13 -28.50 -0.24
C SER A 295 -15.48 -27.58 -1.28
N MET A 296 -14.26 -27.95 -1.71
CA MET A 296 -13.58 -27.25 -2.81
C MET A 296 -14.35 -27.32 -4.13
N ALA A 297 -15.12 -28.39 -4.35
CA ALA A 297 -15.91 -28.55 -5.56
C ALA A 297 -17.06 -27.53 -5.61
N GLU A 298 -17.81 -27.38 -4.53
CA GLU A 298 -18.90 -26.39 -4.43
C GLU A 298 -18.40 -24.96 -4.61
N ILE A 299 -17.22 -24.63 -4.04
CA ILE A 299 -16.60 -23.32 -4.21
C ILE A 299 -16.24 -23.06 -5.67
N ARG A 300 -15.66 -24.06 -6.35
CA ARG A 300 -15.29 -23.94 -7.78
C ARG A 300 -16.50 -23.80 -8.68
N GLU A 301 -17.53 -24.61 -8.45
CA GLU A 301 -18.80 -24.53 -9.19
C GLU A 301 -19.41 -23.14 -9.08
N TYR A 302 -19.49 -22.59 -7.87
CA TYR A 302 -19.99 -21.22 -7.67
C TYR A 302 -19.14 -20.17 -8.41
N ILE A 303 -17.81 -20.32 -8.43
CA ILE A 303 -16.92 -19.40 -9.17
C ILE A 303 -17.12 -19.51 -10.69
N ASP A 304 -17.41 -20.71 -11.21
CA ASP A 304 -17.69 -20.92 -12.62
C ASP A 304 -19.02 -20.29 -13.05
N GLU A 305 -20.03 -20.30 -12.16
CA GLU A 305 -21.30 -19.60 -12.36
C GLU A 305 -21.19 -18.06 -12.26
N HIS A 306 -20.13 -17.54 -11.63
CA HIS A 306 -19.94 -16.11 -11.36
C HIS A 306 -18.62 -15.58 -11.95
N PRO A 307 -18.54 -15.33 -13.27
CA PRO A 307 -17.31 -14.90 -13.97
C PRO A 307 -16.68 -13.61 -13.40
N GLU A 308 -17.44 -12.75 -12.73
CA GLU A 308 -16.90 -11.55 -12.08
C GLU A 308 -15.86 -11.88 -10.99
N LEU A 309 -15.95 -13.05 -10.36
CA LEU A 309 -15.00 -13.52 -9.35
C LEU A 309 -13.63 -13.86 -9.92
N LYS A 310 -13.56 -14.14 -11.23
CA LYS A 310 -12.32 -14.44 -11.98
C LYS A 310 -11.60 -13.17 -12.45
N ARG A 311 -12.23 -11.99 -12.29
CA ARG A 311 -11.66 -10.71 -12.73
C ARG A 311 -10.55 -10.23 -11.78
N PRO A 312 -9.40 -9.73 -12.25
CA PRO A 312 -8.28 -9.28 -11.39
C PRO A 312 -8.65 -8.14 -10.46
N PHE A 313 -9.53 -7.24 -10.89
CA PHE A 313 -9.97 -6.08 -10.11
C PHE A 313 -11.21 -6.34 -9.26
N TYR A 314 -11.65 -7.60 -9.13
CA TYR A 314 -12.66 -7.97 -8.16
C TYR A 314 -12.13 -7.75 -6.74
N HIS A 315 -12.84 -6.93 -5.96
CA HIS A 315 -12.43 -6.62 -4.60
C HIS A 315 -12.86 -7.74 -3.64
N VAL A 316 -11.86 -8.41 -3.06
CA VAL A 316 -12.05 -9.35 -1.96
C VAL A 316 -11.77 -8.59 -0.66
N PRO A 317 -12.73 -8.53 0.28
CA PRO A 317 -12.51 -7.86 1.55
C PRO A 317 -11.45 -8.60 2.38
N HIS A 318 -10.57 -7.84 3.02
CA HIS A 318 -9.61 -8.39 3.97
C HIS A 318 -10.31 -8.66 5.31
N ARG A 319 -10.19 -9.89 5.81
CA ARG A 319 -10.62 -10.28 7.16
C ARG A 319 -9.45 -10.32 8.11
N ASP A 320 -9.66 -9.78 9.29
CA ASP A 320 -8.67 -9.82 10.37
C ASP A 320 -8.28 -11.27 10.68
N GLY A 321 -6.97 -11.49 10.86
CA GLY A 321 -6.43 -12.80 11.22
C GLY A 321 -6.00 -13.69 10.05
N VAL A 322 -6.27 -13.30 8.79
CA VAL A 322 -5.98 -14.12 7.61
C VAL A 322 -5.09 -13.37 6.61
N ALA A 323 -3.93 -13.94 6.26
CA ALA A 323 -2.96 -13.29 5.38
C ALA A 323 -3.10 -13.65 3.91
N GLY A 324 -3.43 -14.91 3.60
CA GLY A 324 -3.42 -15.45 2.25
C GLY A 324 -4.59 -14.99 1.40
N THR A 325 -4.28 -14.55 0.18
CA THR A 325 -5.27 -14.20 -0.85
C THR A 325 -6.28 -15.33 -1.08
N ALA A 326 -5.81 -16.58 -1.14
CA ALA A 326 -6.67 -17.74 -1.35
C ALA A 326 -7.59 -18.02 -0.14
N ALA A 327 -7.07 -17.87 1.07
CA ALA A 327 -7.83 -18.08 2.30
C ALA A 327 -8.93 -17.01 2.44
N GLN A 328 -8.58 -15.74 2.23
CA GLN A 328 -9.54 -14.63 2.18
C GLN A 328 -10.62 -14.84 1.12
N PHE A 329 -10.23 -15.31 -0.06
CA PHE A 329 -11.15 -15.54 -1.17
C PHE A 329 -12.15 -16.66 -0.91
N VAL A 330 -11.70 -17.80 -0.36
CA VAL A 330 -12.59 -18.91 0.03
C VAL A 330 -13.64 -18.47 1.04
N LEU A 331 -13.22 -17.71 2.06
CA LEU A 331 -14.14 -17.18 3.06
C LEU A 331 -15.16 -16.22 2.42
N HIS A 332 -14.71 -15.33 1.54
CA HIS A 332 -15.59 -14.40 0.82
C HIS A 332 -16.60 -15.12 -0.10
N VAL A 333 -16.16 -16.13 -0.85
CA VAL A 333 -17.05 -16.93 -1.70
C VAL A 333 -18.06 -17.72 -0.87
N SER A 334 -17.65 -18.26 0.29
CA SER A 334 -18.58 -18.90 1.22
C SER A 334 -19.70 -17.97 1.68
N ASP A 335 -19.38 -16.75 2.11
CA ASP A 335 -20.38 -15.76 2.52
C ASP A 335 -21.36 -15.42 1.39
N ARG A 336 -20.85 -15.38 0.16
CA ARG A 336 -21.62 -15.11 -1.06
C ARG A 336 -22.61 -16.23 -1.35
N ILE A 337 -22.17 -17.48 -1.30
CA ILE A 337 -23.03 -18.67 -1.40
C ILE A 337 -24.12 -18.63 -0.31
N ASP A 338 -23.76 -18.32 0.93
CA ASP A 338 -24.72 -18.28 2.05
C ASP A 338 -25.76 -17.17 1.88
N LYS A 339 -25.34 -16.00 1.40
CA LYS A 339 -26.24 -14.89 1.09
C LYS A 339 -27.22 -15.26 -0.02
N ASP A 340 -26.73 -15.79 -1.13
CA ASP A 340 -27.57 -16.11 -2.28
C ASP A 340 -28.56 -17.25 -1.95
N THR A 341 -28.12 -18.26 -1.21
CA THR A 341 -29.00 -19.33 -0.70
C THR A 341 -30.11 -18.79 0.21
N ARG A 342 -29.79 -17.83 1.10
CA ARG A 342 -30.80 -17.18 1.96
C ARG A 342 -31.78 -16.33 1.16
N PHE A 343 -31.33 -15.63 0.14
CA PHE A 343 -32.20 -14.87 -0.76
C PHE A 343 -33.16 -15.78 -1.53
N TRP A 344 -32.67 -16.89 -2.07
CA TRP A 344 -33.50 -17.89 -2.75
C TRP A 344 -34.54 -18.56 -1.84
N LYS A 345 -34.17 -18.84 -0.57
CA LYS A 345 -35.15 -19.33 0.43
C LYS A 345 -36.23 -18.28 0.73
N LYS A 346 -35.86 -17.00 0.89
CA LYS A 346 -36.81 -15.91 1.16
C LYS A 346 -37.73 -15.60 -0.04
N SER A 347 -37.22 -15.66 -1.27
CA SER A 347 -38.03 -15.44 -2.46
C SER A 347 -39.06 -16.56 -2.66
N ARG A 348 -38.68 -17.83 -2.43
CA ARG A 348 -39.63 -18.95 -2.46
C ARG A 348 -40.72 -18.85 -1.40
N VAL A 349 -40.39 -18.45 -0.16
CA VAL A 349 -41.39 -18.25 0.89
C VAL A 349 -42.37 -17.13 0.51
N ARG A 350 -41.90 -16.00 -0.02
CA ARG A 350 -42.77 -14.90 -0.48
C ARG A 350 -43.66 -15.27 -1.66
N VAL A 351 -43.18 -16.09 -2.60
CA VAL A 351 -44.00 -16.57 -3.73
C VAL A 351 -45.09 -17.53 -3.25
N ASN A 352 -44.79 -18.39 -2.26
CA ASN A 352 -45.79 -19.28 -1.68
C ASN A 352 -46.82 -18.57 -0.79
N GLU A 353 -46.46 -17.45 -0.14
CA GLU A 353 -47.41 -16.60 0.59
C GLU A 353 -48.30 -15.73 -0.34
N ALA A 354 -47.86 -15.48 -1.57
CA ALA A 354 -48.58 -14.67 -2.55
C ALA A 354 -49.47 -15.47 -3.52
N ALA A 355 -49.50 -16.81 -3.41
CA ALA A 355 -50.45 -17.62 -4.16
C ALA A 355 -51.85 -17.48 -3.51
N PRO A 356 -52.85 -16.87 -4.19
CA PRO A 356 -54.19 -16.87 -3.65
C PRO A 356 -54.72 -18.31 -3.69
N ALA A 357 -55.29 -18.75 -2.58
CA ALA A 357 -56.10 -19.94 -2.54
C ALA A 357 -57.29 -19.73 -3.51
N MET A 358 -57.16 -20.22 -4.74
CA MET A 358 -58.33 -20.55 -5.55
C MET A 358 -58.94 -21.80 -4.93
N SER A 359 -59.78 -21.59 -3.92
CA SER A 359 -60.80 -22.56 -3.53
C SER A 359 -61.81 -22.63 -4.67
N GLY A 360 -61.84 -23.76 -5.37
CA GLY A 360 -63.04 -24.17 -6.08
C GLY A 360 -64.13 -24.48 -5.07
N ASP A 361 -65.28 -23.84 -5.23
CA ASP A 361 -66.53 -24.47 -5.68
C ASP A 361 -67.54 -23.37 -6.07
#